data_AF-A0A9E2V0G6-F1
#
_entry.id   AF-A0A9E2V0G6-F1
#
_cell.length_a   1.000
_cell.length_b   1.000
_cell.length_c   1.000
_cell.angle_alpha   90.00
_cell.angle_beta   90.00
_cell.angle_gamma   90.00
#
_symmetry.space_group_name_H-M   'P 1'
#
loop_
_entity.id
_entity.type
_entity.pdbx_description
1 polymer ?
#
loop_
_entity_poly.entity_id
_entity_poly.type
_entity_poly.pdbx_seq_one_letter_code
_entity_poly.pdbx_strand_id
1 'polypeptide(L)' 'MKRNKRTVIMGHEDLTPLTEHILAQMGDEGVDIRERLKKLYRRRYLKKPPIFQEHLDKTA' A
#
# COMPACT_ATOMS: atom_id res chain seq x y z
N MET A 1 4.73 -27.71 -8.34
CA MET A 1 4.40 -26.95 -7.12
C MET A 1 4.02 -25.52 -7.48
N LYS A 2 2.75 -25.13 -7.29
CA LYS A 2 2.30 -23.75 -7.49
C LYS A 2 2.79 -22.92 -6.30
N ARG A 3 3.81 -22.08 -6.48
CA ARG A 3 4.24 -21.12 -5.43
C ARG A 3 3.09 -20.13 -5.19
N ASN A 4 2.58 -20.05 -3.96
CA ASN A 4 1.73 -18.93 -3.55
C ASN A 4 2.56 -17.64 -3.67
N LYS A 5 2.18 -16.75 -4.60
CA LYS A 5 2.82 -15.44 -4.74
C LYS A 5 2.67 -14.72 -3.40
N ARG A 6 3.79 -14.50 -2.71
CA ARG A 6 3.83 -13.66 -1.50
C ARG A 6 3.30 -12.28 -1.87
N THR A 7 2.27 -11.83 -1.17
CA THR A 7 1.74 -10.48 -1.30
C THR A 7 2.83 -9.50 -0.92
N VAL A 8 3.38 -8.79 -1.90
CA VAL A 8 4.35 -7.72 -1.67
C VAL A 8 3.58 -6.55 -1.07
N ILE A 9 3.89 -6.20 0.17
CA ILE A 9 3.36 -5.02 0.81
C ILE A 9 4.11 -3.84 0.22
N MET A 10 3.48 -3.08 -0.68
CA MET A 10 4.06 -1.84 -1.20
C MET A 10 4.28 -0.87 -0.03
N GLY A 11 5.51 -0.42 0.14
CA GLY A 11 5.93 0.48 1.22
C GLY A 11 5.63 1.95 0.98
N HIS A 12 4.73 2.28 0.03
CA HIS A 12 4.36 3.67 -0.22
C HIS A 12 3.26 4.10 0.73
N GLU A 13 3.36 5.34 1.22
CA GLU A 13 2.35 5.99 2.06
C GLU A 13 1.02 6.19 1.30
N ASP A 14 1.08 6.11 -0.02
CA ASP A 14 -0.04 6.29 -0.93
C ASP A 14 -0.87 5.02 -1.12
N LEU A 15 -2.19 5.19 -1.05
CA LEU A 15 -3.14 4.14 -1.37
C LEU A 15 -3.16 3.91 -2.88
N THR A 16 -3.35 2.66 -3.29
CA THR A 16 -3.50 2.37 -4.72
C THR A 16 -4.75 3.06 -5.27
N PRO A 17 -4.79 3.42 -6.56
CA PRO A 17 -5.96 4.08 -7.17
C PRO A 17 -7.26 3.29 -6.99
N LEU A 18 -7.20 1.96 -7.04
CA LEU A 18 -8.35 1.09 -6.80
C LEU A 18 -8.86 1.20 -5.34
N THR A 19 -7.93 1.24 -4.38
CA THR A 19 -8.29 1.40 -2.97
C THR A 19 -8.94 2.76 -2.71
N GLU A 20 -8.39 3.84 -3.28
CA GLU A 20 -9.00 5.17 -3.18
C GLU A 20 -10.42 5.19 -3.79
N HIS A 21 -10.61 4.53 -4.94
CA HIS A 21 -11.93 4.42 -5.58
C HIS A 21 -12.95 3.68 -4.71
N ILE A 22 -12.57 2.53 -4.14
CA ILE A 22 -13.46 1.75 -3.25
C ILE A 22 -13.83 2.58 -2.02
N LEU A 23 -12.86 3.24 -1.38
CA LEU A 23 -13.11 4.05 -0.19
C LEU A 23 -14.00 5.26 -0.51
N ALA A 24 -13.83 5.88 -1.67
CA ALA A 24 -14.71 6.98 -2.09
C ALA A 24 -16.18 6.54 -2.26
N GLN A 25 -16.42 5.30 -2.70
CA GLN A 25 -17.77 4.75 -2.84
C GLN A 25 -18.45 4.45 -1.49
N MET A 26 -17.69 4.33 -0.40
CA MET A 26 -18.21 4.04 0.93
C MET A 26 -18.71 5.28 1.70
N GLY A 27 -18.49 6.49 1.18
CA GLY A 27 -18.87 7.74 1.86
C GLY A 27 -18.05 7.95 3.15
N ASP A 28 -18.70 8.36 4.23
CA ASP A 28 -18.05 8.78 5.47
C ASP A 28 -17.21 7.67 6.12
N GLU A 29 -17.69 6.43 6.12
CA GLU A 29 -16.92 5.28 6.61
C GLU A 29 -15.62 5.07 5.82
N GLY A 30 -15.69 5.34 4.50
CA GLY A 30 -14.53 5.28 3.62
C GLY A 30 -13.46 6.30 3.97
N VAL A 31 -13.87 7.51 4.36
CA VAL A 31 -12.95 8.57 4.82
C VAL A 31 -12.20 8.14 6.07
N ASP A 32 -12.90 7.58 7.05
CA ASP A 32 -12.30 7.08 8.29
C ASP A 32 -11.32 5.94 8.04
N ILE A 33 -11.68 4.99 7.19
CA ILE A 33 -10.80 3.87 6.82
C ILE A 33 -9.55 4.40 6.08
N ARG A 34 -9.73 5.36 5.17
CA ARG A 34 -8.64 6.00 4.42
C ARG A 34 -7.60 6.62 5.36
N GLU A 35 -8.06 7.40 6.34
CA GLU A 35 -7.17 8.01 7.32
C GLU A 35 -6.39 6.97 8.13
N ARG A 36 -7.07 5.91 8.58
CA ARG A 36 -6.46 4.84 9.38
C ARG A 36 -5.40 4.10 8.58
N LEU A 37 -5.65 3.84 7.30
CA LEU A 37 -4.69 3.19 6.41
C LEU A 37 -3.45 4.05 6.18
N LYS A 38 -3.60 5.35 5.89
CA LYS A 38 -2.46 6.27 5.76
C LYS A 38 -1.63 6.33 7.04
N LYS A 39 -2.27 6.46 8.20
CA LYS A 39 -1.59 6.42 9.52
C LYS A 39 -0.83 5.09 9.72
N LEU A 40 -1.42 3.97 9.31
CA LEU A 40 -0.77 2.65 9.40
C LEU A 40 0.46 2.56 8.48
N TYR A 41 0.35 3.00 7.23
CA TYR A 41 1.45 2.95 6.26
C TYR A 41 2.61 3.83 6.69
N ARG A 42 2.34 5.07 7.13
CA ARG A 42 3.35 5.96 7.71
C ARG A 42 4.05 5.33 8.92
N ARG A 43 3.31 4.71 9.84
CA ARG A 43 3.90 3.99 10.99
C ARG A 43 4.77 2.80 10.57
N ARG A 44 4.40 2.09 9.52
CA ARG A 44 5.18 0.95 9.00
C ARG A 44 6.44 1.44 8.29
N TYR A 45 6.35 2.51 7.51
CA TYR A 45 7.48 3.15 6.85
C TYR A 45 8.54 3.62 7.88
N LEU A 46 8.10 4.28 8.96
CA LEU A 46 8.99 4.72 10.05
C LEU A 46 9.66 3.57 10.82
N LYS A 47 9.02 2.40 10.91
CA LYS A 47 9.55 1.23 11.63
C LYS A 47 10.46 0.34 10.78
N LYS A 48 10.36 0.41 9.46
CA LYS A 48 11.20 -0.30 8.50
C LYS A 48 11.48 0.65 7.34
N PRO A 49 12.53 1.48 7.41
CA PRO A 49 12.95 2.22 6.24
C PRO A 49 13.17 1.21 5.10
N PRO A 50 12.63 1.46 3.91
CA PRO A 50 12.75 0.53 2.80
C PRO A 50 14.20 0.52 2.34
N ILE A 51 15.00 -0.37 2.93
CA ILE A 51 16.17 -0.89 2.24
C ILE A 51 15.60 -1.75 1.12
N PHE A 52 16.02 -1.48 -0.11
CA PHE A 52 15.65 -2.18 -1.36
C PHE A 52 14.39 -1.68 -2.07
N GLN A 53 14.59 -0.62 -2.86
CA GLN A 53 13.80 -0.39 -4.08
C GLN A 53 14.72 -0.08 -5.28
N GLU A 54 15.93 -0.64 -5.32
CA GLU A 54 16.66 -0.85 -6.59
C GLU A 54 16.33 -2.27 -7.06
N HIS A 55 15.33 -2.39 -7.94
CA HIS A 55 15.18 -3.44 -8.97
C HIS A 55 13.74 -3.45 -9.45
N LEU A 56 13.32 -2.38 -10.11
CA LEU A 56 12.09 -2.39 -10.91
C LEU A 56 12.25 -1.71 -12.26
N ASP A 57 13.47 -1.70 -12.84
CA ASP A 57 13.71 -1.27 -14.22
C ASP A 57 14.68 -2.23 -14.96
N LYS A 58 14.38 -3.53 -14.97
CA LYS A 58 14.93 -4.45 -15.96
C LYS A 58 13.87 -5.41 -16.45
N THR A 59 12.91 -4.90 -17.20
CA THR A 59 12.29 -5.57 -18.36
C THR A 59 11.21 -4.67 -18.95
N ALA A 60 11.61 -3.87 -19.95
CA ALA A 60 10.91 -3.70 -21.23
C ALA A 60 11.88 -3.00 -22.18
#